data_AF-A0A659UHB6-F1
#
_entry.id   AF-A0A659UHB6-F1
#
_cell.length_a   1.000
_cell.length_b   1.000
_cell.length_c   1.000
_cell.angle_alpha   90.00
_cell.angle_beta   90.00
_cell.angle_gamma   90.00
#
_symmetry.space_group_name_H-M   'P 1'
#
loop_
_entity.id
_entity.type
_entity.pdbx_description
1 polymer ?
#
loop_
_entity_poly.entity_id
_entity_poly.type
_entity_poly.pdbx_seq_one_letter_code
_entity_poly.pdbx_strand_id
1 'polypeptide(L)'
;SAVSGCTSISYYAQSLEGHVRIMAAREDVGKLIQAPSTPAALRTRLTSASAIRRFATDELALPENSSYRSYVDIHRDAVTWAVFAAPQFSLTPTTWCFPVFGCVP
;
A
#
# COMPACT_ATOMS: atom_id res chain seq x y z
N SER A 1 17.08 30.79 -10.51
CA SER A 1 17.37 30.48 -9.10
C SER A 1 16.07 30.23 -8.35
N ALA A 2 15.84 28.98 -7.91
CA ALA A 2 15.05 28.60 -6.72
C ALA A 2 14.74 27.09 -6.78
N VAL A 3 15.72 26.24 -6.45
CA VAL A 3 15.42 24.92 -5.87
C VAL A 3 15.00 25.20 -4.41
N SER A 4 13.83 25.80 -4.23
CA SER A 4 13.30 26.09 -2.90
C SER A 4 12.56 24.85 -2.41
N GLY A 5 13.30 23.89 -1.87
CA GLY A 5 12.73 22.67 -1.32
C GLY A 5 13.77 21.66 -0.90
N CYS A 6 14.65 21.98 0.05
CA CYS A 6 15.54 20.97 0.64
C CYS A 6 14.76 19.80 1.31
N THR A 7 13.46 19.97 1.54
CA THR A 7 12.55 18.96 2.11
C THR A 7 11.88 18.05 1.08
N SER A 8 11.78 18.45 -0.20
CA SER A 8 11.08 17.65 -1.21
C SER A 8 11.95 16.49 -1.70
N ILE A 9 13.23 16.75 -1.98
CA ILE A 9 14.18 15.72 -2.44
C ILE A 9 14.36 14.62 -1.39
N SER A 10 14.52 14.98 -0.12
CA SER A 10 14.67 14.01 0.98
C SER A 10 13.41 13.17 1.18
N TYR A 11 12.22 13.77 1.07
CA TYR A 11 10.95 13.04 1.11
C TYR A 11 10.80 12.04 -0.04
N TYR A 12 11.10 12.44 -1.28
CA TYR A 12 11.03 11.53 -2.42
C TYR A 12 12.07 10.40 -2.33
N ALA A 13 13.29 10.71 -1.90
CA ALA A 13 14.32 9.70 -1.65
C ALA A 13 13.86 8.68 -0.60
N GLN A 14 13.33 9.15 0.54
CA GLN A 14 12.79 8.29 1.59
C GLN A 14 11.62 7.42 1.07
N SER A 15 10.74 7.98 0.26
CA SER A 15 9.59 7.25 -0.31
C SER A 15 10.04 6.14 -1.27
N LEU A 16 11.02 6.43 -2.14
CA LEU A 16 11.60 5.45 -3.06
C LEU A 16 12.32 4.34 -2.30
N GLU A 17 13.15 4.70 -1.31
CA GLU A 17 13.85 3.73 -0.49
C GLU A 17 12.88 2.81 0.28
N GLY A 18 11.82 3.39 0.85
CA GLY A 18 10.76 2.64 1.51
C GLY A 18 10.04 1.68 0.56
N HIS A 19 9.70 2.15 -0.65
CA HIS A 19 9.08 1.31 -1.68
C HIS A 19 9.98 0.14 -2.07
N VAL A 20 11.27 0.38 -2.33
CA VAL A 20 12.24 -0.67 -2.67
C VAL A 20 12.35 -1.70 -1.55
N ARG A 21 12.43 -1.27 -0.29
CA ARG A 21 12.48 -2.19 0.86
C ARG A 21 11.26 -3.10 0.93
N ILE A 22 10.06 -2.55 0.74
CA ILE A 22 8.81 -3.33 0.72
C ILE A 22 8.80 -4.33 -0.45
N MET A 23 9.18 -3.87 -1.64
CA MET A 23 9.18 -4.71 -2.84
C MET A 23 10.20 -5.84 -2.80
N ALA A 24 11.35 -5.61 -2.15
CA ALA A 24 12.39 -6.62 -1.98
C ALA A 24 12.07 -7.64 -0.88
N ALA A 25 11.34 -7.24 0.16
CA ALA A 25 10.99 -8.11 1.30
C ALA A 25 9.70 -8.92 1.09
N ARG A 26 9.00 -8.76 -0.04
CA ARG A 26 7.74 -9.46 -0.30
C ARG A 26 7.95 -10.97 -0.46
N GLU A 27 7.01 -11.72 0.10
CA GLU A 27 6.94 -13.17 0.05
C GLU A 27 5.69 -13.62 -0.70
N ASP A 28 5.77 -14.79 -1.35
CA ASP A 28 4.63 -15.39 -2.04
C ASP A 28 3.58 -15.89 -1.03
N VAL A 29 2.32 -15.53 -1.26
CA VAL A 29 1.22 -15.90 -0.35
C VAL A 29 1.01 -17.41 -0.29
N GLY A 30 1.15 -18.12 -1.42
CA GLY A 30 1.02 -19.58 -1.46
C GLY A 30 2.09 -20.26 -0.62
N LYS A 31 3.34 -19.80 -0.71
CA LYS A 31 4.45 -20.29 0.13
C LYS A 31 4.19 -20.06 1.61
N LEU A 32 3.72 -18.88 1.99
CA LEU A 32 3.39 -18.56 3.39
C LEU A 32 2.24 -19.41 3.93
N ILE A 33 1.22 -19.72 3.11
CA ILE A 33 0.12 -20.58 3.56
C ILE A 33 0.63 -21.99 3.90
N GLN A 34 1.59 -22.50 3.12
CA GLN A 34 2.15 -23.84 3.29
C GLN A 34 3.27 -23.92 4.34
N ALA A 35 3.92 -22.80 4.64
CA ALA A 35 5.04 -22.77 5.58
C ALA A 35 4.59 -23.04 7.03
N PRO A 36 5.15 -24.07 7.72
CA PRO A 36 4.79 -24.40 9.10
C PRO A 36 5.08 -23.26 10.08
N SER A 37 6.09 -22.44 9.79
CA SER A 37 6.52 -21.29 10.59
C SER A 37 5.56 -20.10 10.54
N THR A 38 4.64 -20.06 9.58
CA THR A 38 3.69 -18.95 9.45
C THR A 38 2.69 -18.97 10.60
N PRO A 39 2.53 -17.86 11.37
CA PRO A 39 1.58 -17.77 12.47
C PRO A 39 0.16 -18.10 12.01
N ALA A 40 -0.57 -18.88 12.82
CA ALA A 40 -1.90 -19.38 12.45
C ALA A 40 -2.88 -18.27 12.04
N ALA A 41 -2.88 -17.15 12.78
CA ALA A 41 -3.74 -16.00 12.46
C ALA A 41 -3.41 -15.38 11.09
N LEU A 42 -2.12 -15.27 10.74
CA LEU A 42 -1.69 -14.79 9.43
C LEU A 42 -2.09 -15.79 8.33
N ARG A 43 -1.85 -17.08 8.54
CA ARG A 43 -2.24 -18.15 7.59
C ARG A 43 -3.74 -18.08 7.28
N THR A 44 -4.60 -17.96 8.30
CA THR A 44 -6.05 -17.86 8.12
C THR A 44 -6.42 -16.66 7.25
N ARG A 45 -5.84 -15.47 7.51
CA ARG A 45 -6.12 -14.26 6.71
C ARG A 45 -5.68 -14.41 5.26
N LEU A 46 -4.48 -14.96 5.04
CA LEU A 46 -3.94 -15.19 3.70
C LEU A 46 -4.75 -16.20 2.90
N THR A 47 -5.21 -17.27 3.53
CA THR A 47 -6.11 -18.26 2.92
C THR A 47 -7.44 -17.62 2.52
N SER A 48 -8.06 -16.83 3.41
CA SER A 48 -9.30 -16.12 3.10
C SER A 48 -9.14 -15.14 1.94
N ALA A 49 -8.07 -14.33 1.94
CA ALA A 49 -7.78 -13.40 0.84
C ALA A 49 -7.58 -14.14 -0.49
N SER A 50 -6.90 -15.30 -0.47
CA SER A 50 -6.70 -16.14 -1.66
C SER A 50 -8.03 -16.68 -2.21
N ALA A 51 -8.94 -17.11 -1.34
CA ALA A 51 -10.27 -17.59 -1.73
C ALA A 51 -11.14 -16.46 -2.31
N ILE A 52 -11.14 -15.27 -1.67
CA ILE A 52 -11.86 -14.08 -2.16
C ILE A 52 -11.37 -13.68 -3.55
N ARG A 53 -10.05 -13.63 -3.75
CA ARG A 53 -9.44 -13.32 -5.05
C ARG A 53 -9.84 -14.32 -6.13
N ARG A 54 -9.87 -15.62 -5.77
CA ARG A 54 -10.31 -16.67 -6.70
C ARG A 54 -11.77 -16.49 -7.10
N PHE A 55 -12.66 -16.26 -6.14
CA PHE A 55 -14.07 -15.96 -6.42
C PHE A 55 -14.23 -14.73 -7.32
N ALA A 56 -13.49 -13.66 -7.06
CA ALA A 56 -13.49 -12.46 -7.89
C ALA A 56 -13.12 -12.74 -9.37
N THR A 57 -12.20 -13.67 -9.60
CA THR A 57 -11.79 -14.05 -10.96
C THR A 57 -12.81 -15.02 -11.58
N ASP A 58 -13.13 -16.09 -10.86
CA ASP A 58 -13.90 -17.24 -11.36
C ASP A 58 -15.40 -16.89 -11.52
N GLU A 59 -15.98 -16.12 -10.58
CA GLU A 59 -17.43 -15.86 -10.50
C GLU A 59 -17.81 -14.43 -10.91
N LEU A 60 -16.94 -13.45 -10.64
CA LEU A 60 -17.21 -12.04 -10.96
C LEU A 60 -16.53 -11.58 -12.27
N ALA A 61 -15.82 -12.48 -12.95
CA ALA A 61 -15.09 -12.19 -14.19
C ALA A 61 -14.12 -10.99 -14.09
N LEU A 62 -13.60 -10.71 -12.89
CA LEU A 62 -12.57 -9.68 -12.72
C LEU A 62 -11.23 -10.17 -13.30
N PRO A 63 -10.38 -9.26 -13.81
CA PRO A 63 -9.13 -9.65 -14.45
C PRO A 63 -8.22 -10.47 -13.53
N GLU A 64 -7.71 -11.58 -14.07
CA GLU A 64 -6.65 -12.36 -13.45
C GLU A 64 -5.35 -11.54 -13.47
N ASN A 65 -4.97 -10.97 -12.32
CA ASN A 65 -3.79 -10.12 -12.21
C ASN A 65 -2.96 -10.46 -10.97
N SER A 66 -1.85 -9.75 -10.76
CA SER A 66 -0.92 -10.01 -9.67
C SER A 66 -1.40 -9.53 -8.28
N SER A 67 -2.59 -8.92 -8.18
CA SER A 67 -3.10 -8.38 -6.92
C SER A 67 -3.26 -9.47 -5.87
N TYR A 68 -2.90 -9.14 -4.63
CA TYR A 68 -3.00 -10.01 -3.44
C TYR A 68 -2.23 -11.34 -3.53
N ARG A 69 -1.28 -11.49 -4.45
CA ARG A 69 -0.43 -12.70 -4.58
C ARG A 69 0.83 -12.67 -3.72
N SER A 70 1.21 -11.51 -3.18
CA SER A 70 2.38 -11.35 -2.32
C SER A 70 2.01 -10.64 -1.02
N TYR A 71 2.73 -10.97 0.05
CA TYR A 71 2.62 -10.38 1.38
C TYR A 71 3.98 -9.84 1.82
N VAL A 72 3.99 -8.82 2.68
CA VAL A 72 5.20 -8.30 3.31
C VAL A 72 4.84 -7.87 4.72
N ASP A 73 5.57 -8.39 5.71
CA ASP A 73 5.49 -7.86 7.06
C ASP A 73 6.30 -6.55 7.13
N ILE A 74 5.60 -5.44 7.29
CA ILE A 74 6.21 -4.11 7.36
C ILE A 74 6.71 -3.77 8.78
N HIS A 75 6.44 -4.65 9.76
CA HIS A 75 6.81 -4.48 11.17
C HIS A 75 6.37 -3.15 11.79
N ARG A 76 5.19 -2.67 11.38
CA ARG A 76 4.54 -1.45 11.86
C ARG A 76 3.04 -1.50 11.57
N ASP A 77 2.26 -0.66 12.25
CA ASP A 77 0.80 -0.71 12.17
C ASP A 77 0.22 -0.19 10.85
N ALA A 78 0.95 0.70 10.16
CA ALA A 78 0.48 1.34 8.92
C ALA A 78 1.60 1.47 7.88
N VAL A 79 1.25 1.27 6.60
CA VAL A 79 2.19 1.48 5.48
C VAL A 79 2.55 2.96 5.35
N THR A 80 1.56 3.84 5.47
CA THR A 80 1.69 5.30 5.40
C THR A 80 0.57 5.98 6.19
N TRP A 81 0.74 7.26 6.49
CA TRP A 81 -0.29 8.12 7.07
C TRP A 81 -0.67 9.19 6.04
N ALA A 82 -1.98 9.33 5.77
CA ALA A 82 -2.50 10.42 4.96
C ALA A 82 -2.93 11.57 5.88
N VAL A 83 -2.36 12.76 5.68
CA VAL A 83 -2.67 13.96 6.45
C VAL A 83 -3.28 14.99 5.51
N PHE A 84 -4.44 15.51 5.87
CA PHE A 84 -5.20 16.50 5.10
C PHE A 84 -5.32 17.79 5.91
N ALA A 85 -5.17 18.96 5.28
CA ALA A 85 -5.35 20.23 5.97
C ALA A 85 -6.80 20.72 5.80
N ALA A 86 -7.39 21.29 6.84
CA ALA A 86 -8.71 21.92 6.77
C ALA A 86 -8.68 23.30 7.46
N PRO A 87 -9.51 24.27 7.02
CA PRO A 87 -9.68 25.54 7.74
C PRO A 87 -10.13 25.32 9.18
N GLN A 88 -9.83 26.29 10.05
CA GLN A 88 -10.29 26.25 11.43
C GLN A 88 -11.82 26.12 11.50
N PHE A 89 -12.30 25.20 12.35
CA PHE A 89 -13.72 24.87 12.51
C PHE A 89 -14.41 24.25 11.27
N SER A 90 -13.64 23.67 10.35
CA SER A 90 -14.15 22.94 9.19
C SER A 90 -13.60 21.52 9.14
N LEU A 91 -14.40 20.60 8.60
CA LEU A 91 -13.96 19.25 8.20
C LEU A 91 -13.78 19.14 6.67
N THR A 92 -13.92 20.25 5.95
CA THR A 92 -13.70 20.30 4.49
C THR A 92 -12.21 20.46 4.22
N PRO A 93 -11.56 19.48 3.58
CA PRO A 93 -10.14 19.54 3.30
C PRO A 93 -9.80 20.60 2.23
N THR A 94 -8.63 21.20 2.36
CA THR A 94 -8.04 22.08 1.35
C THR A 94 -7.64 21.24 0.14
N THR A 95 -8.07 21.62 -1.05
CA THR A 95 -7.68 20.87 -2.26
C THR A 95 -6.46 21.49 -2.91
N TRP A 96 -5.45 20.67 -3.21
CA TRP A 96 -4.28 21.05 -4.00
C TRP A 96 -4.31 20.37 -5.37
N CYS A 97 -4.10 21.15 -6.43
CA CYS A 97 -4.09 20.65 -7.81
C CYS A 97 -2.68 20.58 -8.37
N PHE A 98 -2.34 19.41 -8.92
CA PHE A 98 -1.07 19.09 -9.53
C PHE A 98 -1.25 18.88 -11.03
N PRO A 99 -0.33 19.34 -11.90
CA PRO A 99 -0.49 19.26 -13.36
C PRO A 99 -0.70 17.85 -13.91
N VAL A 100 -0.10 16.82 -13.28
CA VAL A 100 -0.15 15.42 -13.75
C VAL A 100 -1.14 14.57 -12.93
N PHE A 101 -1.24 14.83 -11.63
CA PHE A 101 -1.98 13.97 -10.70
C PHE A 101 -3.40 14.45 -10.40
N GLY A 102 -3.81 15.60 -10.95
CA GLY A 102 -5.11 16.20 -10.68
C GLY A 102 -5.17 16.84 -9.30
N CYS A 103 -6.38 16.97 -8.76
CA CYS A 103 -6.63 17.64 -7.50
C CYS A 103 -6.84 16.60 -6.37
N VAL A 104 -6.12 16.78 -5.28
CA VAL A 104 -6.22 15.93 -4.08
C VAL A 104 -6.49 16.79 -2.84
N PRO A 105 -7.22 16.28 -1.84
CA PRO A 105 -7.47 16.99 -0.59
C PRO A 105 -6.23 17.14 0.28
#